data_AF-A0A835RH79-F1
#
_entry.id   AF-A0A835RH79-F1
#
_cell.length_a   1.000
_cell.length_b   1.000
_cell.length_c   1.000
_cell.angle_alpha   90.00
_cell.angle_beta   90.00
_cell.angle_gamma   90.00
#
_symmetry.space_group_name_H-M   'P 1'
#
loop_
_entity.id
_entity.type
_entity.pdbx_description
1 polymer ?
#
loop_
_entity_poly.entity_id
_entity_poly.type
_entity_poly.pdbx_seq_one_letter_code
_entity_poly.pdbx_strand_id
1 'polypeptide(L)'
;MSYLKPYEKREAVRVRTRGGVDRLEKRVVGILHEFLSLTVEKMVDVERLSHFRRDFSMEENLREILLKHPGVFYISAKGNSLTVFLREKYSKGCLVEPNPIYTVHRKMLNLVLLERRFNSLMKPLEKTKDTRLACFDVATESLDCLEEHAVSLN
;
A
#
# COMPACT_ATOMS: atom_id res chain seq x y z
N MET A 1 34.89 27.61 -18.84
CA MET A 1 34.26 26.52 -18.04
C MET A 1 34.56 26.81 -16.58
N SER A 2 33.53 26.97 -15.75
CA SER A 2 33.67 27.26 -14.31
C SER A 2 33.93 25.95 -13.56
N TYR A 3 34.94 25.92 -12.69
CA TYR A 3 35.29 24.73 -11.90
C TYR A 3 34.26 24.49 -10.79
N LEU A 4 33.69 23.27 -10.75
CA LEU A 4 32.85 22.80 -9.64
C LEU A 4 33.70 22.59 -8.38
N LYS A 5 33.25 23.11 -7.23
CA LYS A 5 33.95 22.99 -5.96
C LYS A 5 33.66 21.64 -5.27
N PRO A 6 34.70 20.88 -4.85
CA PRO A 6 34.56 19.54 -4.25
C PRO A 6 33.72 19.43 -2.96
N TYR A 7 33.41 20.54 -2.29
CA TYR A 7 32.67 20.56 -1.01
C TYR A 7 31.40 21.40 -1.06
N GLU A 8 31.02 21.86 -2.25
CA GLU A 8 29.74 22.53 -2.41
C GLU A 8 28.68 21.44 -2.25
N LYS A 9 27.94 21.50 -1.13
CA LYS A 9 26.76 20.65 -0.93
C LYS A 9 25.95 20.79 -2.19
N ARG A 10 25.71 19.68 -2.90
CA ARG A 10 24.69 19.66 -3.94
C ARG A 10 23.41 20.08 -3.23
N GLU A 11 23.02 21.36 -3.35
CA GLU A 11 21.61 21.69 -3.30
C GLU A 11 21.01 20.72 -4.30
N ALA A 12 20.11 19.85 -3.82
CA ALA A 12 19.43 18.88 -4.66
C ALA A 12 18.99 19.68 -5.87
N VAL A 13 19.66 19.44 -7.02
CA VAL A 13 19.39 20.20 -8.22
C VAL A 13 17.94 19.85 -8.47
N ARG A 14 17.04 20.80 -8.17
CA ARG A 14 15.65 20.70 -8.54
C ARG A 14 15.71 20.78 -10.04
N VAL A 15 15.89 19.63 -10.67
CA VAL A 15 15.97 19.49 -12.11
C VAL A 15 14.57 19.84 -12.61
N ARG A 16 14.33 21.14 -12.81
CA ARG A 16 13.07 21.70 -13.30
C ARG A 16 12.84 21.41 -14.78
N THR A 17 13.70 20.61 -15.42
CA THR A 17 13.42 20.04 -16.75
C THR A 17 12.49 18.85 -16.58
N ARG A 18 11.49 18.72 -17.48
CA ARG A 18 10.48 17.63 -17.45
C ARG A 18 11.11 16.24 -17.25
N GLY A 19 12.20 15.95 -17.95
CA GLY A 19 12.90 14.66 -17.84
C GLY A 19 13.61 14.41 -16.50
N GLY A 20 13.82 15.42 -15.66
CA GLY A 20 14.33 15.23 -14.30
C GLY A 20 13.25 14.72 -13.34
N VAL A 21 12.04 15.26 -13.45
CA VAL A 21 10.89 14.87 -12.63
C VAL A 21 10.50 13.42 -12.89
N ASP A 22 10.43 13.01 -14.17
CA ASP A 22 10.12 11.63 -14.56
C ASP A 22 11.14 10.62 -14.02
N ARG A 23 12.41 11.01 -13.90
CA ARG A 23 13.47 10.16 -13.35
C ARG A 23 13.34 10.00 -11.83
N LEU A 24 12.95 11.06 -11.14
CA LEU A 24 12.70 11.01 -9.69
C LEU A 24 11.48 10.13 -9.40
N GLU A 25 10.39 10.29 -10.15
CA GLU A 25 9.19 9.47 -9.99
C GLU A 25 9.51 7.98 -10.18
N LYS A 26 10.20 7.60 -11.26
CA LYS A 26 10.63 6.21 -11.49
C LYS A 26 11.52 5.67 -10.38
N ARG A 27 12.41 6.52 -9.83
CA ARG A 27 13.25 6.14 -8.69
C ARG A 27 12.40 5.86 -7.45
N VAL A 28 11.43 6.72 -7.16
CA VAL A 28 10.50 6.54 -6.03
C VAL A 28 9.71 5.24 -6.16
N VAL A 29 9.15 4.97 -7.35
CA VAL A 29 8.43 3.74 -7.63
C VAL A 29 9.31 2.51 -7.42
N GLY A 30 10.55 2.53 -7.92
CA GLY A 30 11.50 1.44 -7.71
C GLY A 30 11.82 1.22 -6.23
N ILE A 31 12.07 2.30 -5.48
CA ILE A 31 12.33 2.20 -4.03
C ILE A 31 11.14 1.61 -3.29
N LEU A 32 9.91 2.06 -3.57
CA LEU A 32 8.69 1.54 -2.93
C LEU A 32 8.47 0.07 -3.28
N HIS A 33 8.72 -0.30 -4.54
CA HIS A 33 8.59 -1.69 -5.00
C HIS A 33 9.54 -2.61 -4.23
N GLU A 34 10.82 -2.26 -4.16
CA GLU A 34 11.82 -3.04 -3.43
C GLU A 34 11.54 -3.06 -1.93
N PHE A 35 11.18 -1.91 -1.35
CA PHE A 35 10.85 -1.80 0.07
C PHE A 35 9.66 -2.69 0.45
N LEU A 36 8.57 -2.63 -0.31
CA LEU A 36 7.42 -3.51 -0.08
C LEU A 36 7.81 -4.97 -0.30
N SER A 37 8.66 -5.26 -1.29
CA SER A 37 9.19 -6.59 -1.55
C SER A 37 10.01 -7.16 -0.37
N LEU A 38 10.58 -6.33 0.50
CA LEU A 38 11.27 -6.77 1.70
C LEU A 38 10.32 -7.04 2.89
N THR A 39 9.16 -6.39 2.94
CA THR A 39 8.20 -6.61 4.04
C THR A 39 7.61 -8.02 4.01
N VAL A 40 7.09 -8.53 5.14
CA VAL A 40 6.52 -9.88 5.21
C VAL A 40 5.21 -9.97 4.43
N GLU A 41 4.34 -8.97 4.60
CA GLU A 41 3.00 -8.96 4.00
C GLU A 41 2.98 -8.26 2.63
N LYS A 42 4.11 -7.73 2.13
CA LYS A 42 4.17 -6.96 0.85
C LYS A 42 3.14 -5.82 0.78
N MET A 43 2.78 -5.27 1.93
CA MET A 43 1.84 -4.16 2.11
C MET A 43 2.27 -3.26 3.27
N VAL A 44 1.98 -1.96 3.18
CA VAL A 44 2.25 -0.97 4.23
C VAL A 44 1.23 0.17 4.17
N ASP A 45 0.93 0.78 5.32
CA ASP A 45 0.11 2.00 5.39
C ASP A 45 0.83 3.21 4.78
N VAL A 46 0.12 4.03 4.02
CA VAL A 46 0.64 5.27 3.44
C VAL A 46 1.13 6.24 4.53
N GLU A 47 0.46 6.25 5.69
CA GLU A 47 0.85 7.07 6.83
C GLU A 47 2.23 6.65 7.36
N ARG A 48 2.49 5.35 7.47
CA ARG A 48 3.80 4.83 7.88
C ARG A 48 4.88 5.20 6.86
N LEU A 49 4.59 5.07 5.56
CA LEU A 49 5.53 5.49 4.51
C LEU A 49 5.82 6.99 4.54
N SER A 50 4.87 7.81 4.99
CA SER A 50 5.05 9.26 5.05
C SER A 50 6.14 9.69 6.03
N HIS A 51 6.41 8.90 7.07
CA HIS A 51 7.49 9.17 8.02
C HIS A 51 8.89 8.98 7.42
N PHE A 52 9.03 8.08 6.44
CA PHE A 52 10.30 7.76 5.79
C PHE A 52 10.63 8.66 4.58
N ARG A 53 9.88 9.74 4.36
CA ARG A 53 10.11 10.66 3.22
C ARG A 53 11.54 11.20 3.14
N ARG A 54 12.14 11.51 4.30
CA ARG A 54 13.52 12.00 4.38
C ARG A 54 14.53 10.93 3.95
N ASP A 55 14.34 9.70 4.42
CA ASP A 55 15.26 8.59 4.17
C ASP A 55 15.26 8.17 2.71
N PHE A 56 14.09 8.18 2.07
CA PHE A 56 13.96 7.86 0.66
C PHE A 56 14.24 9.04 -0.27
N SER A 57 14.55 10.23 0.28
CA SER A 57 14.70 11.47 -0.47
C SER A 57 13.50 11.76 -1.39
N MET A 58 12.29 11.47 -0.88
CA MET A 58 11.03 11.63 -1.61
C MET A 58 10.42 13.00 -1.25
N GLU A 59 10.56 13.98 -2.14
CA GLU A 59 9.90 15.29 -1.99
C GLU A 59 8.44 15.27 -2.50
N GLU A 60 8.08 14.27 -3.31
CA GLU A 60 6.79 14.16 -3.97
C GLU A 60 5.69 13.56 -3.08
N ASN A 61 4.43 13.89 -3.38
CA ASN A 61 3.27 13.34 -2.68
C ASN A 61 3.12 11.85 -2.98
N LEU A 62 3.49 10.99 -2.04
CA LEU A 62 3.38 9.52 -2.16
C LEU A 62 2.02 9.05 -2.71
N ARG A 63 0.91 9.65 -2.25
CA ARG A 63 -0.44 9.30 -2.71
C ARG A 63 -0.60 9.51 -4.22
N GLU A 64 -0.04 10.59 -4.74
CA GLU A 64 -0.12 10.93 -6.15
C GLU A 64 0.67 9.94 -7.01
N ILE A 65 1.89 9.58 -6.58
CA ILE A 65 2.73 8.60 -7.29
C ILE A 65 2.05 7.22 -7.29
N LEU A 66 1.47 6.81 -6.17
CA LEU A 66 0.77 5.52 -6.07
C LEU A 66 -0.43 5.47 -7.01
N LEU A 67 -1.18 6.57 -7.14
CA LEU A 67 -2.32 6.68 -8.06
C LEU A 67 -1.89 6.72 -9.54
N LYS A 68 -0.72 7.26 -9.87
CA LYS A 68 -0.16 7.25 -11.23
C LYS A 68 0.29 5.86 -11.70
N HIS A 69 0.53 4.93 -10.77
CA HIS A 69 1.07 3.59 -11.08
C HIS A 69 0.17 2.42 -10.60
N PRO A 70 -1.10 2.32 -11.06
CA PRO A 70 -2.03 1.26 -10.66
C PRO A 70 -1.68 -0.13 -11.23
N GLY A 71 -0.77 -0.20 -12.20
CA GLY A 71 -0.23 -1.45 -12.72
C GLY A 71 0.70 -2.16 -11.72
N VAL A 72 1.35 -1.39 -10.84
CA VAL A 72 2.33 -1.90 -9.87
C VAL A 72 1.74 -1.95 -8.47
N PHE A 73 1.08 -0.87 -8.05
CA PHE A 73 0.52 -0.74 -6.71
C PHE A 73 -0.99 -0.84 -6.73
N TYR A 74 -1.53 -1.45 -5.68
CA TYR A 74 -2.95 -1.42 -5.36
C TYR A 74 -3.14 -0.66 -4.05
N ILE A 75 -4.19 0.15 -3.95
CA ILE A 75 -4.49 0.92 -2.74
C ILE A 75 -5.84 0.47 -2.20
N SER A 76 -5.88 0.04 -0.95
CA SER A 76 -7.12 -0.18 -0.21
C SER A 76 -7.32 0.93 0.82
N ALA A 77 -8.51 1.50 0.85
CA ALA A 77 -8.92 2.45 1.86
C ALA A 77 -9.74 1.71 2.93
N LYS A 78 -9.23 1.68 4.16
CA LYS A 78 -9.94 1.13 5.30
C LYS A 78 -10.21 2.23 6.32
N GLY A 79 -11.45 2.70 6.38
CA GLY A 79 -11.81 3.84 7.19
C GLY A 79 -11.01 5.07 6.78
N ASN A 80 -10.17 5.58 7.68
CA ASN A 80 -9.31 6.74 7.42
C ASN A 80 -7.87 6.36 6.99
N SER A 81 -7.53 5.08 7.03
CA SER A 81 -6.19 4.59 6.73
C SER A 81 -6.13 4.08 5.30
N LEU A 82 -5.08 4.48 4.57
CA LEU A 82 -4.79 3.97 3.24
C LEU A 82 -3.66 2.95 3.33
N THR A 83 -3.88 1.77 2.77
CA THR A 83 -2.93 0.67 2.70
C THR A 83 -2.51 0.44 1.25
N VAL A 84 -1.22 0.28 1.02
CA VAL A 84 -0.65 0.02 -0.31
C VAL A 84 -0.19 -1.42 -0.37
N PHE A 85 -0.49 -2.08 -1.48
CA PHE A 85 -0.15 -3.48 -1.76
C PHE A 85 0.64 -3.56 -3.05
N LEU A 86 1.59 -4.50 -3.11
CA LEU A 86 2.34 -4.79 -4.32
C LEU A 86 1.57 -5.79 -5.20
N ARG A 87 0.97 -5.32 -6.30
CA ARG A 87 0.02 -6.10 -7.11
C ARG A 87 0.62 -7.39 -7.65
N GLU A 88 1.89 -7.37 -8.05
CA GLU A 88 2.60 -8.54 -8.60
C GLU A 88 2.81 -9.69 -7.59
N LYS A 89 2.78 -9.41 -6.28
CA LYS A 89 3.02 -10.44 -5.26
C LYS A 89 1.72 -11.07 -4.75
N TYR A 90 0.57 -10.62 -5.24
CA TYR A 90 -0.74 -11.07 -4.80
C TYR A 90 -1.50 -11.75 -5.94
N SER A 91 -2.09 -12.91 -5.65
CA SER A 91 -2.97 -13.64 -6.56
C SER A 91 -4.15 -14.21 -5.78
N LYS A 92 -5.38 -13.99 -6.25
CA LYS A 92 -6.62 -14.36 -5.53
C LYS A 92 -6.55 -13.91 -4.06
N GLY A 93 -6.09 -12.67 -3.90
CA GLY A 93 -5.70 -11.96 -2.67
C GLY A 93 -4.96 -12.76 -1.59
N CYS A 94 -4.26 -13.82 -1.98
CA CYS A 94 -3.23 -14.47 -1.19
C CYS A 94 -1.86 -14.03 -1.71
N LEU A 95 -0.85 -14.05 -0.86
CA LEU A 95 0.52 -13.87 -1.32
C LEU A 95 0.94 -15.04 -2.21
N VAL A 96 1.52 -14.75 -3.37
CA VAL A 96 1.99 -15.76 -4.33
C VAL A 96 3.09 -16.61 -3.70
N GLU A 97 4.01 -15.97 -2.97
CA GLU A 97 5.10 -16.63 -2.24
C GLU A 97 5.01 -16.29 -0.74
N PRO A 98 4.22 -17.06 0.03
CA PRO A 98 3.99 -16.78 1.44
C PRO A 98 5.17 -17.22 2.32
N ASN A 99 5.59 -16.34 3.22
CA ASN A 99 6.50 -16.67 4.31
C ASN A 99 5.76 -17.50 5.40
N PRO A 100 6.42 -18.41 6.14
CA PRO A 100 5.80 -19.11 7.27
C PRO A 100 5.17 -18.15 8.30
N ILE A 101 5.80 -17.00 8.57
CA ILE A 101 5.28 -15.98 9.49
C ILE A 101 3.94 -15.44 9.01
N TYR A 102 3.84 -15.14 7.71
CA TYR A 102 2.58 -14.68 7.09
C TYR A 102 1.47 -15.71 7.26
N THR A 103 1.79 -17.00 7.08
CA THR A 103 0.81 -18.08 7.23
C THR A 103 0.28 -18.18 8.66
N VAL A 104 1.16 -18.06 9.65
CA VAL A 104 0.77 -18.08 11.08
C VAL A 104 -0.06 -16.86 11.42
N HIS A 105 0.35 -15.65 11.00
CA HIS A 105 -0.42 -14.42 11.19
C HIS A 105 -1.82 -14.55 10.61
N ARG A 106 -1.96 -15.06 9.39
CA ARG A 106 -3.26 -15.24 8.75
C ARG A 106 -4.14 -16.25 9.49
N LYS A 107 -3.58 -17.39 9.93
CA LYS A 107 -4.31 -18.37 10.74
C LYS A 107 -4.77 -17.79 12.07
N MET A 108 -3.90 -17.06 12.76
CA MET A 108 -4.22 -16.38 14.02
C MET A 108 -5.36 -15.38 13.83
N LEU A 109 -5.28 -14.52 12.80
CA LEU A 109 -6.35 -13.58 12.47
C LEU A 109 -7.66 -14.32 12.19
N ASN A 110 -7.64 -15.39 11.40
CA ASN A 110 -8.85 -16.20 11.14
C ASN A 110 -9.47 -16.73 12.43
N LEU A 111 -8.68 -17.25 13.37
CA LEU A 111 -9.18 -17.77 14.65
C LEU A 111 -9.81 -16.68 15.51
N VAL A 112 -9.12 -15.54 15.70
CA VAL A 112 -9.66 -14.39 16.46
C VAL A 112 -10.97 -13.87 15.85
N LEU A 113 -11.06 -13.87 14.51
CA LEU A 113 -12.25 -13.46 13.80
C LEU A 113 -13.39 -14.49 13.91
N LEU A 114 -13.08 -15.79 13.91
CA LEU A 114 -14.05 -16.86 14.13
C LEU A 114 -14.60 -16.83 15.55
N GLU A 115 -13.76 -16.58 16.57
CA GLU A 115 -14.22 -16.38 17.95
C GLU A 115 -15.20 -15.21 18.05
N ARG A 116 -14.96 -14.12 17.31
CA ARG A 116 -15.91 -13.00 17.23
C ARG A 116 -17.23 -13.39 16.56
N ARG A 117 -17.20 -14.22 15.52
CA ARG A 117 -18.41 -14.75 14.87
C ARG A 117 -19.19 -15.68 15.80
N PHE A 118 -18.52 -16.59 16.52
CA PHE A 118 -19.14 -17.49 17.48
C PHE A 118 -19.77 -16.71 18.66
N ASN A 119 -19.09 -15.68 19.17
CA ASN A 119 -19.62 -14.81 20.22
C ASN A 119 -20.75 -13.87 19.73
N SER A 120 -20.79 -13.53 18.44
CA SER A 120 -21.89 -12.73 17.86
C SER A 120 -23.19 -13.52 17.68
N LEU A 121 -23.11 -14.85 17.52
CA LEU A 121 -24.26 -15.75 17.41
C LEU A 121 -24.99 -15.96 18.76
N MET A 122 -24.39 -15.53 19.88
CA MET A 122 -24.95 -15.65 21.23
C MET A 122 -25.53 -14.33 21.77
N LYS A 123 -25.68 -13.28 20.95
CA LYS A 123 -26.33 -12.01 21.37
C LYS A 123 -27.70 -11.82 20.69
N PRO A 124 -28.76 -11.42 21.42
CA PRO A 124 -30.04 -11.05 20.82
C PRO A 124 -29.85 -9.90 19.82
N LEU A 125 -30.59 -10.00 18.72
CA LEU A 125 -30.45 -9.22 17.50
C LEU A 125 -30.82 -7.74 17.73
N GLU A 126 -29.88 -6.91 18.17
CA GLU A 126 -30.02 -5.45 18.10
C GLU A 126 -29.18 -4.88 16.94
N LYS A 127 -29.92 -4.42 15.93
CA LYS A 127 -29.41 -3.74 14.74
C LYS A 127 -28.65 -2.48 15.13
N THR A 128 -27.33 -2.55 15.16
CA THR A 128 -26.47 -1.37 15.12
C THR A 128 -25.65 -1.39 13.83
N LYS A 129 -25.79 -0.32 13.05
CA LYS A 129 -25.10 -0.09 11.78
C LYS A 129 -23.63 0.21 12.07
N ASP A 130 -22.85 -0.81 12.40
CA ASP A 130 -21.39 -0.70 12.43
C ASP A 130 -20.82 -1.42 11.20
N THR A 131 -20.63 -0.67 10.12
CA THR A 131 -19.84 -1.04 8.94
C THR A 131 -18.34 -1.11 9.24
N ARG A 132 -17.96 -1.54 10.46
CA ARG A 132 -16.60 -1.54 10.99
C ARG A 132 -15.89 -2.90 10.88
N LEU A 133 -16.50 -3.87 10.20
CA LEU A 133 -15.96 -5.23 10.06
C LEU A 133 -15.60 -5.62 8.63
N ALA A 134 -15.55 -4.70 7.66
CA ALA A 134 -15.03 -5.00 6.33
C ALA A 134 -13.48 -5.02 6.32
N CYS A 135 -12.91 -5.98 7.03
CA CYS A 135 -11.63 -6.60 6.68
C CYS A 135 -11.86 -8.11 6.78
N PHE A 136 -12.85 -8.59 6.04
CA PHE A 136 -13.11 -10.01 5.91
C PHE A 136 -13.03 -10.28 4.41
N ASP A 137 -12.20 -11.27 4.06
CA ASP A 137 -11.97 -11.73 2.69
C ASP A 137 -11.07 -10.84 1.81
N VAL A 138 -9.91 -10.43 2.32
CA VAL A 138 -8.85 -9.82 1.48
C VAL A 138 -8.27 -10.81 0.44
N ALA A 139 -8.72 -12.07 0.42
CA ALA A 139 -8.32 -13.07 -0.57
C ALA A 139 -9.42 -13.56 -1.51
N THR A 140 -10.62 -13.79 -1.02
CA THR A 140 -11.57 -14.64 -1.76
C THR A 140 -12.70 -13.90 -2.46
N GLU A 141 -12.88 -12.59 -2.25
CA GLU A 141 -13.96 -11.84 -2.94
C GLU A 141 -13.45 -10.69 -3.82
N SER A 142 -12.15 -10.41 -3.87
CA SER A 142 -11.62 -9.24 -4.61
C SER A 142 -11.35 -9.49 -6.11
N LEU A 143 -11.68 -10.67 -6.64
CA LEU A 143 -11.76 -10.87 -8.08
C LEU A 143 -13.16 -10.49 -8.64
N ASP A 144 -14.15 -10.26 -7.79
CA ASP A 144 -15.48 -9.76 -8.18
C ASP A 144 -15.60 -8.22 -8.02
N CYS A 145 -14.52 -7.52 -7.65
CA CYS A 145 -14.46 -6.04 -7.67
C CYS A 145 -13.82 -5.47 -8.95
N LEU A 146 -13.56 -6.31 -9.95
CA LEU A 146 -13.46 -5.87 -11.34
C LEU A 146 -14.92 -5.82 -11.85
N GLU A 147 -15.68 -4.75 -11.61
CA GLU A 147 -15.87 -3.74 -12.67
C GLU A 147 -16.41 -2.36 -12.21
N GLU A 148 -16.79 -2.11 -10.96
CA GLU A 148 -17.68 -0.95 -10.69
C GLU A 148 -17.03 0.41 -10.36
N HIS A 149 -15.71 0.52 -10.17
CA HIS A 149 -15.09 1.84 -9.87
C HIS A 149 -13.79 2.15 -10.63
N ALA A 150 -13.66 1.61 -11.84
CA ALA A 150 -12.92 2.34 -12.87
C ALA A 150 -13.85 3.45 -13.39
N VAL A 151 -13.41 4.71 -13.33
CA VAL A 151 -14.13 5.91 -13.80
C VAL A 151 -15.20 6.45 -12.86
N SER A 152 -14.81 7.30 -11.91
CA SER A 152 -15.52 8.58 -11.73
C SER A 152 -14.67 9.59 -10.97
N LEU A 153 -13.70 10.17 -11.66
CA LEU A 153 -13.30 11.57 -11.51
C LEU A 153 -12.94 12.05 -12.91
N ASN A 154 -13.98 12.45 -13.65
CA ASN A 154 -13.86 13.46 -14.71
C ASN A 154 -13.44 14.79 -14.08
#